data_AF-A0A8W8L6S9-F1
#
_entry.id   AF-A0A8W8L6S9-F1
#
_cell.length_a   1.000
_cell.length_b   1.000
_cell.length_c   1.000
_cell.angle_alpha   90.00
_cell.angle_beta   90.00
_cell.angle_gamma   90.00
#
_symmetry.space_group_name_H-M   'P 1'
#
loop_
_entity.id
_entity.type
_entity.pdbx_description
1 polymer ?
#
loop_
_entity_poly.entity_id
_entity_poly.type
_entity_poly.pdbx_seq_one_letter_code
_entity_poly.pdbx_strand_id
1 'polypeptide(L)'
;RLKAFEDTLNNERIDLKTLRKLCFNGCPFEHGYRSTCWKILLNYLPLDVSQWKEILEKQRKLYTHFVHEMIVEPGTKASAGSQADDHPLNPNPDSNWGAFFKDNDMLLQIDKDCRRLCPDLFFFQKATEYPCKEIIHADSRVETLRKRVEHCVLHSETLKVDRFGKSNMIASRRKTSEEYSLLPDGQEAHWEVVERILFIYAKLNPGQGYVQGMNEILGPIYYTFASDPRNEWKEFAEADSFFCFTNLMAEIRDIFIKTLDLDAVCGIGSMMASFTSKLKEKDEFLYNRIKELDLKPQYYAFRWLTLLLSQEFPLPDVLRIWDSLFADDKRFDFLICICCAMLMILRDEIISEDFPTVMKLVQNFQTSKVDLQRVLSKAVDIR
;
A
#
# COMPACT_ATOMS: atom_id res chain seq x y z
N ARG A 1 25.42 14.81 9.22
CA ARG A 1 24.50 13.73 8.80
C ARG A 1 24.26 13.75 7.29
N LEU A 2 23.78 14.86 6.71
CA LEU A 2 23.60 14.99 5.24
C LEU A 2 24.87 14.60 4.46
N LYS A 3 26.02 15.17 4.83
CA LYS A 3 27.32 14.82 4.25
C LYS A 3 27.63 13.31 4.31
N ALA A 4 27.23 12.60 5.36
CA ALA A 4 27.47 11.16 5.46
C ALA A 4 26.60 10.35 4.46
N PHE A 5 25.38 10.80 4.18
CA PHE A 5 24.55 10.21 3.12
C PHE A 5 25.14 10.51 1.74
N GLU A 6 25.55 11.75 1.51
CA GLU A 6 26.22 12.17 0.27
C GLU A 6 27.48 11.35 0.01
N ASP A 7 28.41 11.30 0.98
CA ASP A 7 29.65 10.54 0.90
C ASP A 7 29.38 9.04 0.66
N THR A 8 28.30 8.47 1.25
CA THR A 8 27.95 7.06 1.08
C THR A 8 27.40 6.77 -0.32
N LEU A 9 26.51 7.63 -0.82
CA LEU A 9 25.79 7.45 -2.09
C LEU A 9 26.61 7.86 -3.32
N ASN A 10 27.65 8.69 -3.16
CA ASN A 10 28.55 9.09 -4.24
C ASN A 10 29.66 8.06 -4.53
N ASN A 11 29.79 7.00 -3.73
CA ASN A 11 30.74 5.93 -4.02
C ASN A 11 30.27 5.10 -5.21
N GLU A 12 31.20 4.67 -6.06
CA GLU A 12 30.91 3.75 -7.18
C GLU A 12 30.21 2.47 -6.70
N ARG A 13 30.61 1.98 -5.51
CA ARG A 13 29.96 0.88 -4.82
C ARG A 13 29.54 1.28 -3.43
N ILE A 14 28.25 1.15 -3.15
CA ILE A 14 27.65 1.56 -1.88
C ILE A 14 27.96 0.53 -0.79
N ASP A 15 28.51 0.99 0.32
CA ASP A 15 28.63 0.18 1.53
C ASP A 15 27.26 0.05 2.21
N LEU A 16 26.63 -1.10 2.00
CA LEU A 16 25.32 -1.42 2.56
C LEU A 16 25.31 -1.36 4.10
N LYS A 17 26.41 -1.72 4.79
CA LYS A 17 26.44 -1.67 6.25
C LYS A 17 26.36 -0.24 6.77
N THR A 18 27.14 0.65 6.15
CA THR A 18 27.11 2.08 6.46
C THR A 18 25.77 2.71 6.11
N LEU A 19 25.21 2.38 4.93
CA LEU A 19 23.90 2.86 4.51
C LEU A 19 22.81 2.45 5.52
N ARG A 20 22.76 1.16 5.89
CA ARG A 20 21.81 0.65 6.88
C ARG A 20 21.94 1.39 8.21
N LYS A 21 23.15 1.60 8.72
CA LYS A 21 23.38 2.36 9.97
C LYS A 21 22.84 3.80 9.89
N LEU A 22 23.03 4.47 8.75
CA LEU A 22 22.56 5.84 8.53
C LEU A 22 21.02 5.89 8.46
N CYS A 23 20.42 5.03 7.64
CA CYS A 23 18.97 4.92 7.44
C CYS A 23 18.25 4.46 8.71
N PHE A 24 18.85 3.57 9.51
CA PHE A 24 18.24 3.06 10.73
C PHE A 24 17.82 4.15 11.71
N ASN A 25 18.56 5.27 11.72
CA ASN A 25 18.27 6.41 12.59
C ASN A 25 17.33 7.44 11.93
N GLY A 26 16.81 7.17 10.73
CA GLY A 26 16.01 8.06 9.89
C GLY A 26 16.75 8.57 8.64
N CYS A 27 16.06 8.66 7.52
CA CYS A 27 16.55 9.31 6.31
C CYS A 27 16.27 10.82 6.36
N PRO A 28 17.18 11.67 5.86
CA PRO A 28 16.90 13.08 5.68
C PRO A 28 15.75 13.29 4.69
N PHE A 29 14.99 14.37 4.88
CA PHE A 29 13.93 14.77 3.96
C PHE A 29 14.49 15.45 2.72
N GLU A 30 15.62 16.15 2.84
CA GLU A 30 16.21 16.91 1.74
C GLU A 30 16.87 16.00 0.68
N HIS A 31 17.05 16.56 -0.52
CA HIS A 31 17.84 15.99 -1.62
C HIS A 31 17.42 14.59 -2.15
N GLY A 32 16.25 14.08 -1.77
CA GLY A 32 15.77 12.79 -2.26
C GLY A 32 16.54 11.58 -1.71
N TYR A 33 17.22 11.74 -0.57
CA TYR A 33 18.00 10.66 0.04
C TYR A 33 17.12 9.47 0.41
N ARG A 34 15.95 9.71 1.03
CA ARG A 34 15.02 8.63 1.39
C ARG A 34 14.62 7.78 0.17
N SER A 35 14.21 8.43 -0.91
CA SER A 35 13.84 7.78 -2.18
C SER A 35 14.95 6.87 -2.69
N THR A 36 16.18 7.37 -2.77
CA THR A 36 17.35 6.59 -3.21
C THR A 36 17.66 5.43 -2.25
N CYS A 37 17.65 5.68 -0.95
CA CYS A 37 17.95 4.69 0.07
C CYS A 37 16.92 3.55 0.08
N TRP A 38 15.63 3.87 -0.02
CA TRP A 38 14.57 2.86 -0.06
C TRP A 38 14.67 1.97 -1.29
N LYS A 39 14.99 2.54 -2.46
CA LYS A 39 15.23 1.76 -3.68
C LYS A 39 16.38 0.76 -3.53
N ILE A 40 17.44 1.11 -2.80
CA ILE A 40 18.54 0.18 -2.49
C ILE A 40 18.09 -0.87 -1.46
N LEU A 41 17.45 -0.44 -0.36
CA LEU A 41 17.10 -1.31 0.77
C LEU A 41 15.94 -2.27 0.47
N LEU A 42 15.11 -1.94 -0.53
CA LEU A 42 14.08 -2.80 -1.11
C LEU A 42 14.57 -3.57 -2.35
N ASN A 43 15.89 -3.67 -2.53
CA ASN A 43 16.53 -4.46 -3.58
C ASN A 43 16.12 -4.10 -5.03
N TYR A 44 15.69 -2.86 -5.27
CA TYR A 44 15.41 -2.38 -6.62
C TYR A 44 16.67 -1.87 -7.32
N LEU A 45 17.51 -1.11 -6.61
CA LEU A 45 18.82 -0.65 -7.10
C LEU A 45 19.93 -1.52 -6.51
N PRO A 46 20.89 -2.00 -7.34
CA PRO A 46 22.05 -2.72 -6.84
C PRO A 46 23.01 -1.79 -6.10
N LEU A 47 23.98 -2.38 -5.39
CA LEU A 47 25.02 -1.60 -4.69
C LEU A 47 26.04 -0.97 -5.63
N ASP A 48 26.15 -1.46 -6.86
CA ASP A 48 27.03 -0.90 -7.90
C ASP A 48 26.28 0.20 -8.67
N VAL A 49 26.69 1.45 -8.46
CA VAL A 49 26.02 2.64 -9.00
C VAL A 49 26.15 2.71 -10.53
N SER A 50 27.19 2.12 -11.10
CA SER A 50 27.40 2.11 -12.55
C SER A 50 26.27 1.41 -13.32
N GLN A 51 25.59 0.46 -12.67
CA GLN A 51 24.51 -0.35 -13.24
C GLN A 51 23.13 0.33 -13.15
N TRP A 52 23.00 1.40 -12.37
CA TRP A 52 21.71 2.01 -12.05
C TRP A 52 20.98 2.48 -13.31
N LYS A 53 21.70 3.15 -14.22
CA LYS A 53 21.11 3.69 -15.44
C LYS A 53 20.46 2.60 -16.29
N GLU A 54 21.17 1.50 -16.52
CA GLU A 54 20.68 0.38 -17.34
C GLU A 54 19.47 -0.30 -16.69
N ILE A 55 19.54 -0.59 -15.39
CA ILE A 55 18.45 -1.24 -14.65
C ILE A 55 17.20 -0.37 -14.62
N LEU A 56 17.34 0.91 -14.31
CA LEU A 56 16.21 1.85 -14.29
C LEU A 56 15.56 1.93 -15.67
N GLU A 57 16.32 2.10 -16.74
CA GLU A 57 15.76 2.13 -18.10
C GLU A 57 15.01 0.83 -18.44
N LYS A 58 15.60 -0.33 -18.15
CA LYS A 58 14.99 -1.62 -18.43
C LYS A 58 13.69 -1.82 -17.66
N GLN A 59 13.71 -1.55 -16.36
CA GLN A 59 12.55 -1.76 -15.49
C GLN A 59 11.42 -0.79 -15.80
N ARG A 60 11.74 0.50 -16.02
CA ARG A 60 10.74 1.51 -16.40
C ARG A 60 10.08 1.18 -17.74
N LYS A 61 10.86 0.75 -18.75
CA LYS A 61 10.32 0.24 -20.03
C LYS A 61 9.42 -0.98 -19.85
N LEU A 62 9.81 -1.91 -18.98
CA LEU A 62 9.00 -3.10 -18.68
C LEU A 62 7.67 -2.73 -18.03
N TYR A 63 7.68 -1.79 -17.08
CA TYR A 63 6.45 -1.31 -16.46
C TYR A 63 5.51 -0.64 -17.47
N THR A 64 6.04 0.23 -18.35
CA THR A 64 5.26 0.81 -19.45
C THR A 64 4.62 -0.27 -20.33
N HIS A 65 5.35 -1.35 -20.63
CA HIS A 65 4.78 -2.48 -21.36
C HIS A 65 3.61 -3.15 -20.61
N PHE A 66 3.70 -3.32 -19.29
CA PHE A 66 2.59 -3.82 -18.48
C PHE A 66 1.37 -2.89 -18.53
N VAL A 67 1.57 -1.58 -18.45
CA VAL A 67 0.48 -0.59 -18.59
C VAL A 67 -0.21 -0.76 -19.94
N HIS A 68 0.56 -0.84 -21.02
CA HIS A 68 0.01 -1.00 -22.37
C HIS A 68 -0.81 -2.29 -22.53
N GLU A 69 -0.23 -3.43 -22.13
CA GLU A 69 -0.85 -4.75 -22.29
C GLU A 69 -2.07 -4.97 -21.38
N MET A 70 -2.04 -4.44 -20.15
CA MET A 70 -3.04 -4.77 -19.14
C MET A 70 -4.13 -3.71 -18.96
N ILE A 71 -3.85 -2.45 -19.37
CA ILE A 71 -4.74 -1.30 -19.21
C ILE A 71 -5.21 -0.76 -20.57
N VAL A 72 -4.30 -0.62 -21.55
CA VAL A 72 -4.58 0.07 -22.82
C VAL A 72 -5.19 -0.87 -23.87
N GLU A 73 -4.72 -2.11 -23.96
CA GLU A 73 -5.23 -3.14 -24.89
C GLU A 73 -6.09 -4.25 -24.24
N PRO A 74 -7.06 -3.99 -23.34
CA PRO A 74 -7.92 -5.06 -22.85
C PRO A 74 -8.84 -5.55 -23.98
N GLY A 75 -8.50 -6.69 -24.58
CA GLY A 75 -9.37 -7.43 -25.51
C GLY A 75 -9.19 -7.17 -27.02
N THR A 76 -8.26 -6.33 -27.48
CA THR A 76 -7.96 -6.19 -28.92
C THR A 76 -7.19 -7.38 -29.51
N LYS A 77 -6.58 -8.22 -28.67
CA LYS A 77 -6.01 -9.54 -29.05
C LYS A 77 -7.07 -10.65 -29.19
N ALA A 78 -8.34 -10.27 -29.38
CA ALA A 78 -9.33 -11.10 -30.06
C ALA A 78 -8.80 -11.44 -31.46
N SER A 79 -7.99 -12.50 -31.52
CA SER A 79 -7.40 -13.02 -32.75
C SER A 79 -8.52 -13.21 -33.77
N ALA A 80 -8.35 -12.60 -34.95
CA ALA A 80 -9.30 -12.55 -36.05
C ALA A 80 -9.58 -13.92 -36.72
N GLY A 81 -9.76 -14.99 -35.93
CA GLY A 81 -9.94 -16.34 -36.46
C GLY A 81 -10.75 -17.33 -35.61
N SER A 82 -11.19 -17.01 -34.37
CA SER A 82 -11.89 -18.05 -33.55
C SER A 82 -12.81 -17.53 -32.42
N GLN A 83 -13.43 -16.35 -32.51
CA GLN A 83 -14.24 -15.78 -31.42
C GLN A 83 -15.73 -15.52 -31.79
N ALA A 84 -16.44 -16.53 -32.28
CA ALA A 84 -17.90 -16.41 -32.45
C ALA A 84 -18.68 -16.63 -31.13
N ASP A 85 -18.04 -17.23 -30.12
CA ASP A 85 -18.75 -17.77 -28.93
C ASP A 85 -18.42 -17.05 -27.60
N ASP A 86 -17.60 -15.98 -27.60
CA ASP A 86 -17.27 -15.26 -26.37
C ASP A 86 -18.14 -14.01 -26.18
N HIS A 87 -19.07 -14.06 -25.23
CA HIS A 87 -20.05 -13.01 -24.95
C HIS A 87 -20.14 -12.71 -23.45
N PRO A 88 -20.72 -11.56 -23.03
CA PRO A 88 -20.79 -11.15 -21.62
C PRO A 88 -21.44 -12.15 -20.65
N LEU A 89 -22.24 -13.08 -21.17
CA LEU A 89 -22.94 -14.10 -20.38
C LEU A 89 -22.32 -15.50 -20.56
N ASN A 90 -21.12 -15.58 -21.14
CA ASN A 90 -20.46 -16.85 -21.42
C ASN A 90 -20.08 -17.54 -20.10
N PRO A 91 -20.59 -18.74 -19.80
CA PRO A 91 -20.29 -19.43 -18.55
C PRO A 91 -18.90 -20.07 -18.55
N ASN A 92 -18.17 -20.05 -19.67
CA ASN A 92 -16.84 -20.63 -19.77
C ASN A 92 -15.85 -19.90 -18.82
N PRO A 93 -15.15 -20.62 -17.91
CA PRO A 93 -14.13 -20.04 -17.06
C PRO A 93 -13.01 -19.30 -17.80
N ASP A 94 -12.73 -19.70 -19.05
CA ASP A 94 -11.69 -19.12 -19.92
C ASP A 94 -12.21 -17.98 -20.82
N SER A 95 -13.44 -17.51 -20.59
CA SER A 95 -14.04 -16.38 -21.30
C SER A 95 -13.26 -15.08 -21.03
N ASN A 96 -12.98 -14.30 -22.08
CA ASN A 96 -12.37 -12.97 -21.92
C ASN A 96 -13.34 -12.02 -21.20
N TRP A 97 -14.64 -12.17 -21.41
CA TRP A 97 -15.68 -11.46 -20.66
C TRP A 97 -15.70 -11.87 -19.19
N GLY A 98 -15.60 -13.17 -18.90
CA GLY A 98 -15.48 -13.67 -17.54
C GLY A 98 -14.26 -13.10 -16.81
N ALA A 99 -13.11 -13.03 -17.48
CA ALA A 99 -11.91 -12.38 -16.96
C ALA A 99 -12.10 -10.87 -16.76
N PHE A 100 -12.73 -10.18 -17.72
CA PHE A 100 -13.03 -8.75 -17.65
C PHE A 100 -13.90 -8.40 -16.43
N PHE A 101 -14.95 -9.17 -16.15
CA PHE A 101 -15.81 -8.93 -14.98
C PHE A 101 -15.08 -9.19 -13.66
N LYS A 102 -14.27 -10.25 -13.58
CA LYS A 102 -13.41 -10.51 -12.41
C LYS A 102 -12.40 -9.37 -12.18
N ASP A 103 -11.80 -8.86 -13.25
CA ASP A 103 -10.92 -7.69 -13.19
C ASP A 103 -11.68 -6.45 -12.66
N ASN A 104 -12.94 -6.25 -13.07
CA ASN A 104 -13.74 -5.11 -12.59
C ASN A 104 -14.10 -5.23 -11.11
N ASP A 105 -14.43 -6.42 -10.61
CA ASP A 105 -14.70 -6.64 -9.18
C ASP A 105 -13.47 -6.31 -8.34
N MET A 106 -12.29 -6.76 -8.79
CA MET A 106 -11.01 -6.44 -8.17
C MET A 106 -10.72 -4.93 -8.24
N LEU A 107 -10.91 -4.31 -9.39
CA LEU A 107 -10.70 -2.88 -9.59
C LEU A 107 -11.59 -2.03 -8.68
N LEU A 108 -12.86 -2.40 -8.52
CA LEU A 108 -13.79 -1.72 -7.60
C LEU A 108 -13.33 -1.79 -6.14
N GLN A 109 -12.68 -2.89 -5.74
CA GLN A 109 -12.12 -3.01 -4.41
C GLN A 109 -10.90 -2.08 -4.24
N ILE A 110 -10.01 -2.07 -5.24
CA ILE A 110 -8.83 -1.20 -5.26
C ILE A 110 -9.23 0.28 -5.24
N ASP A 111 -10.19 0.69 -6.07
CA ASP A 111 -10.69 2.07 -6.16
C ASP A 111 -11.17 2.58 -4.79
N LYS A 112 -12.02 1.79 -4.12
CA LYS A 112 -12.56 2.11 -2.78
C LYS A 112 -11.47 2.30 -1.74
N ASP A 113 -10.42 1.50 -1.80
CA ASP A 113 -9.31 1.56 -0.85
C ASP A 113 -8.35 2.71 -1.17
N CYS A 114 -8.07 2.97 -2.45
CA CYS A 114 -7.20 4.07 -2.89
C CYS A 114 -7.82 5.44 -2.62
N ARG A 115 -9.14 5.61 -2.79
CA ARG A 115 -9.84 6.86 -2.47
C ARG A 115 -9.74 7.25 -0.99
N ARG A 116 -9.61 6.26 -0.11
CA ARG A 116 -9.52 6.43 1.35
C ARG A 116 -8.08 6.40 1.87
N LEU A 117 -7.08 6.31 1.00
CA LEU A 117 -5.68 6.23 1.37
C LEU A 117 -5.19 7.55 1.98
N CYS A 118 -4.66 7.49 3.21
CA CYS A 118 -4.14 8.64 3.95
C CYS A 118 -5.06 9.89 3.86
N PRO A 119 -6.30 9.83 4.38
CA PRO A 119 -7.33 10.86 4.13
C PRO A 119 -6.95 12.23 4.70
N ASP A 120 -6.11 12.28 5.72
CA ASP A 120 -5.61 13.52 6.32
C ASP A 120 -4.57 14.25 5.44
N LEU A 121 -4.10 13.61 4.37
CA LEU A 121 -3.08 14.14 3.48
C LEU A 121 -3.66 14.40 2.08
N PHE A 122 -3.83 15.69 1.75
CA PHE A 122 -4.33 16.14 0.46
C PHE A 122 -3.45 15.75 -0.76
N PHE A 123 -2.28 15.15 -0.53
CA PHE A 123 -1.38 14.70 -1.59
C PHE A 123 -2.07 13.72 -2.55
N PHE A 124 -2.80 12.73 -2.04
CA PHE A 124 -3.34 11.66 -2.88
C PHE A 124 -4.47 12.16 -3.79
N GLN A 125 -5.21 13.19 -3.39
CA GLN A 125 -6.29 13.80 -4.16
C GLN A 125 -5.79 14.86 -5.17
N LYS A 126 -4.52 15.29 -5.07
CA LYS A 126 -3.92 16.23 -6.02
C LYS A 126 -3.61 15.56 -7.36
N ALA A 127 -3.63 16.38 -8.42
CA ALA A 127 -3.15 15.99 -9.73
C ALA A 127 -1.65 15.68 -9.68
N THR A 128 -1.24 14.56 -10.26
CA THR A 128 0.17 14.28 -10.52
C THR A 128 0.71 15.21 -11.61
N GLU A 129 1.96 15.63 -11.49
CA GLU A 129 2.68 16.35 -12.55
C GLU A 129 3.05 15.45 -13.73
N TYR A 130 3.03 14.13 -13.51
CA TYR A 130 3.40 13.11 -14.49
C TYR A 130 2.24 12.14 -14.71
N PRO A 131 1.14 12.60 -15.33
CA PRO A 131 0.04 11.72 -15.68
C PRO A 131 0.45 10.65 -16.71
N CYS A 132 -0.17 9.48 -16.66
CA CYS A 132 -0.02 8.48 -17.72
C CYS A 132 -0.65 8.96 -19.03
N LYS A 133 0.17 9.54 -19.91
CA LYS A 133 -0.27 10.13 -21.19
C LYS A 133 -0.99 9.14 -22.09
N GLU A 134 -0.59 7.88 -22.08
CA GLU A 134 -1.20 6.79 -22.87
C GLU A 134 -2.66 6.52 -22.46
N ILE A 135 -3.00 6.77 -21.19
CA ILE A 135 -4.36 6.58 -20.64
C ILE A 135 -5.17 7.86 -20.79
N ILE A 136 -4.56 9.03 -20.57
CA ILE A 136 -5.26 10.32 -20.56
C ILE A 136 -5.53 10.86 -21.96
N HIS A 137 -4.59 10.66 -22.91
CA HIS A 137 -4.71 11.15 -24.29
C HIS A 137 -5.15 10.08 -25.29
N ALA A 138 -5.48 8.87 -24.83
CA ALA A 138 -6.04 7.89 -25.73
C ALA A 138 -7.30 8.46 -26.40
N ASP A 139 -7.28 8.48 -27.74
CA ASP A 139 -8.50 8.52 -28.55
C ASP A 139 -9.53 7.55 -27.94
N SER A 140 -10.82 7.84 -28.09
CA SER A 140 -11.96 7.27 -27.33
C SER A 140 -12.12 5.73 -27.26
N ARG A 141 -11.15 4.96 -27.75
CA ARG A 141 -11.09 3.50 -27.85
C ARG A 141 -10.47 2.80 -26.63
N VAL A 142 -9.71 3.51 -25.79
CA VAL A 142 -9.15 2.94 -24.56
C VAL A 142 -10.04 3.34 -23.39
N GLU A 143 -10.67 2.35 -22.77
CA GLU A 143 -11.45 2.57 -21.56
C GLU A 143 -10.50 2.65 -20.36
N THR A 144 -10.36 3.84 -19.78
CA THR A 144 -9.51 4.06 -18.60
C THR A 144 -10.05 3.26 -17.40
N LEU A 145 -9.19 2.96 -16.40
CA LEU A 145 -9.64 2.32 -15.15
C LEU A 145 -10.78 3.12 -14.49
N ARG A 146 -10.65 4.46 -14.49
CA ARG A 146 -11.69 5.40 -14.06
C ARG A 146 -13.04 5.13 -14.75
N LYS A 147 -13.07 5.04 -16.08
CA LYS A 147 -14.29 4.76 -16.85
C LYS A 147 -14.86 3.37 -16.56
N ARG A 148 -13.99 2.35 -16.42
CA ARG A 148 -14.40 0.99 -16.04
C ARG A 148 -15.12 0.97 -14.69
N VAL A 149 -14.58 1.68 -13.69
CA VAL A 149 -15.21 1.84 -12.37
C VAL A 149 -16.57 2.52 -12.50
N GLU A 150 -16.65 3.65 -13.22
CA GLU A 150 -17.91 4.39 -13.42
C GLU A 150 -19.00 3.52 -14.04
N HIS A 151 -18.68 2.70 -15.05
CA HIS A 151 -19.64 1.81 -15.70
C HIS A 151 -20.11 0.65 -14.81
N CYS A 152 -19.30 0.23 -13.83
CA CYS A 152 -19.67 -0.82 -12.90
C CYS A 152 -20.55 -0.32 -11.74
N VAL A 153 -20.62 1.01 -11.51
CA VAL A 153 -21.44 1.61 -10.46
C VAL A 153 -22.78 2.08 -11.05
N LEU A 154 -23.81 1.24 -10.91
CA LEU A 154 -25.18 1.62 -11.26
C LEU A 154 -25.72 2.66 -10.29
N HIS A 155 -26.01 3.85 -10.81
CA HIS A 155 -26.70 4.90 -10.06
C HIS A 155 -28.19 4.56 -10.00
N SER A 156 -28.70 4.22 -8.82
CA SER A 156 -30.15 4.02 -8.66
C SER A 156 -30.85 5.37 -8.52
N GLU A 157 -31.79 5.65 -9.42
CA GLU A 157 -32.68 6.80 -9.32
C GLU A 157 -34.06 6.36 -8.83
N THR A 158 -34.68 7.18 -7.96
CA THR A 158 -36.01 6.88 -7.44
C THR A 158 -37.07 7.44 -8.39
N LEU A 159 -37.88 6.56 -8.98
CA LEU A 159 -39.06 6.95 -9.77
C LEU A 159 -40.17 7.44 -8.85
N LYS A 160 -40.79 8.60 -9.14
CA LYS A 160 -42.13 8.91 -8.62
C LYS A 160 -43.17 8.61 -9.68
N VAL A 161 -44.14 7.78 -9.29
CA VAL A 161 -45.34 7.51 -10.07
C VAL A 161 -46.41 8.52 -9.62
N ASP A 162 -46.94 9.31 -10.55
CA ASP A 162 -48.07 10.18 -10.24
C ASP A 162 -49.37 9.37 -10.06
N ARG A 163 -50.42 10.02 -9.51
CA ARG A 163 -51.72 9.36 -9.28
C ARG A 163 -52.46 8.94 -10.56
N PHE A 164 -51.92 9.28 -11.73
CA PHE A 164 -52.43 8.93 -13.05
C PHE A 164 -51.55 7.87 -13.74
N GLY A 165 -50.59 7.26 -13.03
CA GLY A 165 -49.72 6.20 -13.55
C GLY A 165 -48.57 6.70 -14.44
N LYS A 166 -48.32 8.01 -14.53
CA LYS A 166 -47.15 8.52 -15.26
C LYS A 166 -45.93 8.45 -14.36
N SER A 167 -44.91 7.75 -14.85
CA SER A 167 -43.59 7.69 -14.22
C SER A 167 -42.76 8.87 -14.70
N ASN A 168 -42.44 9.80 -13.81
CA ASN A 168 -41.49 10.87 -14.12
C ASN A 168 -40.17 10.58 -13.39
N MET A 169 -39.06 10.59 -14.12
CA MET A 169 -37.73 10.56 -13.52
C MET A 169 -37.55 11.86 -12.75
N ILE A 170 -37.41 11.77 -11.43
CA ILE A 170 -36.94 12.91 -10.65
C ILE A 170 -35.43 12.85 -10.74
N ALA A 171 -34.82 13.86 -11.39
CA ALA A 171 -33.40 14.15 -11.23
C ALA A 171 -33.12 14.63 -9.79
N SER A 172 -33.43 13.80 -8.80
CA SER A 172 -32.91 13.96 -7.47
C SER A 172 -31.52 13.37 -7.55
N ARG A 173 -30.57 14.20 -8.02
CA ARG A 173 -29.20 14.10 -7.54
C ARG A 173 -29.27 14.25 -6.02
N ARG A 174 -29.62 13.17 -5.31
CA ARG A 174 -28.96 12.92 -4.04
C ARG A 174 -27.51 12.79 -4.46
N LYS A 175 -26.79 13.91 -4.41
CA LYS A 175 -25.38 13.88 -4.08
C LYS A 175 -25.35 13.14 -2.75
N THR A 176 -25.30 11.81 -2.77
CA THR A 176 -24.37 11.11 -1.89
C THR A 176 -23.12 11.93 -2.03
N SER A 177 -22.69 12.57 -0.93
CA SER A 177 -21.46 13.34 -0.91
C SER A 177 -20.41 12.50 -1.63
N GLU A 178 -20.09 12.83 -2.88
CA GLU A 178 -18.93 12.29 -3.55
C GLU A 178 -17.79 12.88 -2.73
N GLU A 179 -17.37 12.15 -1.71
CA GLU A 179 -16.40 12.59 -0.72
C GLU A 179 -15.06 12.91 -1.40
N TYR A 180 -14.91 12.50 -2.67
CA TYR A 180 -13.78 12.78 -3.55
C TYR A 180 -14.28 13.20 -4.94
N SER A 181 -14.13 14.49 -5.25
CA SER A 181 -14.41 15.03 -6.59
C SER A 181 -13.39 14.51 -7.60
N LEU A 182 -13.85 13.98 -8.73
CA LEU A 182 -12.98 13.62 -9.85
C LEU A 182 -12.27 14.86 -10.40
N LEU A 183 -10.99 14.69 -10.78
CA LEU A 183 -10.24 15.74 -11.45
C LEU A 183 -10.73 15.90 -12.90
N PRO A 184 -10.61 17.11 -13.49
CA PRO A 184 -10.99 17.35 -14.88
C PRO A 184 -10.30 16.42 -15.88
N ASP A 185 -10.88 16.28 -17.06
CA ASP A 185 -10.26 15.57 -18.18
C ASP A 185 -8.86 16.13 -18.47
N GLY A 186 -7.90 15.24 -18.75
CA GLY A 186 -6.50 15.63 -18.91
C GLY A 186 -5.67 15.51 -17.62
N GLN A 187 -6.30 15.31 -16.46
CA GLN A 187 -5.63 15.18 -15.17
C GLN A 187 -5.86 13.81 -14.53
N GLU A 188 -4.86 13.39 -13.78
CA GLU A 188 -4.85 12.13 -13.03
C GLU A 188 -4.41 12.43 -11.60
N ALA A 189 -5.17 11.91 -10.63
CA ALA A 189 -4.87 12.06 -9.23
C ALA A 189 -3.80 11.07 -8.80
N HIS A 190 -3.05 11.41 -7.76
CA HIS A 190 -2.06 10.51 -7.17
C HIS A 190 -2.69 9.17 -6.72
N TRP A 191 -3.92 9.15 -6.21
CA TRP A 191 -4.61 7.90 -5.85
C TRP A 191 -4.93 7.00 -7.06
N GLU A 192 -5.15 7.57 -8.26
CA GLU A 192 -5.38 6.79 -9.49
C GLU A 192 -4.10 6.11 -9.98
N VAL A 193 -2.95 6.76 -9.76
CA VAL A 193 -1.64 6.15 -10.03
C VAL A 193 -1.43 4.94 -9.11
N VAL A 194 -1.75 5.08 -7.82
CA VAL A 194 -1.68 3.98 -6.85
C VAL A 194 -2.64 2.83 -7.24
N GLU A 195 -3.86 3.14 -7.66
CA GLU A 195 -4.83 2.17 -8.18
C GLU A 195 -4.24 1.37 -9.35
N ARG A 196 -3.66 2.05 -10.34
CA ARG A 196 -3.07 1.40 -11.51
C ARG A 196 -1.91 0.46 -11.14
N ILE A 197 -1.03 0.88 -10.23
CA ILE A 197 0.07 0.03 -9.74
C ILE A 197 -0.49 -1.24 -9.10
N LEU A 198 -1.49 -1.12 -8.21
CA LEU A 198 -2.10 -2.26 -7.52
C LEU A 198 -2.82 -3.20 -8.48
N PHE A 199 -3.54 -2.63 -9.46
CA PHE A 199 -4.25 -3.41 -10.46
C PHE A 199 -3.27 -4.24 -11.31
N ILE A 200 -2.20 -3.62 -11.81
CA ILE A 200 -1.15 -4.33 -12.57
C ILE A 200 -0.49 -5.41 -11.71
N TYR A 201 -0.14 -5.09 -10.45
CA TYR A 201 0.45 -6.07 -9.54
C TYR A 201 -0.48 -7.28 -9.33
N ALA A 202 -1.77 -7.04 -9.08
CA ALA A 202 -2.73 -8.10 -8.82
C ALA A 202 -2.95 -8.98 -10.05
N LYS A 203 -2.97 -8.40 -11.27
CA LYS A 203 -3.03 -9.16 -12.53
C LYS A 203 -1.79 -10.02 -12.77
N LEU A 204 -0.61 -9.53 -12.40
CA LEU A 204 0.65 -10.29 -12.51
C LEU A 204 0.77 -11.40 -11.46
N ASN A 205 0.00 -11.33 -10.37
CA ASN A 205 0.07 -12.26 -9.25
C ASN A 205 -1.29 -12.92 -8.96
N PRO A 206 -1.91 -13.65 -9.91
CA PRO A 206 -3.28 -14.16 -9.77
C PRO A 206 -3.48 -15.14 -8.60
N GLY A 207 -2.41 -15.79 -8.12
CA GLY A 207 -2.47 -16.65 -6.93
C GLY A 207 -2.67 -15.89 -5.62
N GLN A 208 -2.30 -14.61 -5.56
CA GLN A 208 -2.57 -13.72 -4.42
C GLN A 208 -3.72 -12.76 -4.74
N GLY A 209 -3.70 -12.15 -5.92
CA GLY A 209 -4.59 -11.06 -6.30
C GLY A 209 -4.36 -9.80 -5.48
N TYR A 210 -5.37 -8.94 -5.43
CA TYR A 210 -5.42 -7.80 -4.53
C TYR A 210 -6.02 -8.22 -3.18
N VAL A 211 -5.41 -7.75 -2.09
CA VAL A 211 -5.92 -7.90 -0.73
C VAL A 211 -6.00 -6.53 -0.08
N GLN A 212 -7.15 -6.22 0.53
CA GLN A 212 -7.36 -4.96 1.24
C GLN A 212 -6.23 -4.72 2.26
N GLY A 213 -5.64 -3.52 2.22
CA GLY A 213 -4.47 -3.15 3.02
C GLY A 213 -3.19 -3.04 2.19
N MET A 214 -3.11 -3.66 1.01
CA MET A 214 -1.96 -3.46 0.11
C MET A 214 -1.78 -2.00 -0.33
N ASN A 215 -2.88 -1.26 -0.47
CA ASN A 215 -2.87 0.18 -0.73
C ASN A 215 -2.14 0.98 0.37
N GLU A 216 -2.29 0.55 1.64
CA GLU A 216 -1.64 1.18 2.80
C GLU A 216 -0.14 0.91 2.86
N ILE A 217 0.32 -0.13 2.16
CA ILE A 217 1.75 -0.44 2.02
C ILE A 217 2.34 0.32 0.83
N LEU A 218 1.63 0.33 -0.31
CA LEU A 218 2.10 1.03 -1.50
C LEU A 218 2.12 2.56 -1.31
N GLY A 219 1.12 3.11 -0.62
CA GLY A 219 0.95 4.56 -0.43
C GLY A 219 2.21 5.27 0.06
N PRO A 220 2.83 4.85 1.19
CA PRO A 220 4.06 5.45 1.69
C PRO A 220 5.27 5.34 0.72
N ILE A 221 5.39 4.23 -0.02
CA ILE A 221 6.44 4.05 -1.04
C ILE A 221 6.24 5.05 -2.17
N TYR A 222 5.03 5.10 -2.71
CA TYR A 222 4.69 6.00 -3.81
C TYR A 222 4.84 7.46 -3.40
N TYR A 223 4.33 7.85 -2.24
CA TYR A 223 4.51 9.20 -1.72
C TYR A 223 6.00 9.59 -1.64
N THR A 224 6.85 8.67 -1.16
CA THR A 224 8.29 8.92 -1.04
C THR A 224 8.96 9.18 -2.39
N PHE A 225 8.57 8.45 -3.44
CA PHE A 225 9.18 8.61 -4.77
C PHE A 225 8.55 9.75 -5.56
N ALA A 226 7.23 9.95 -5.45
CA ALA A 226 6.52 11.04 -6.12
C ALA A 226 6.74 12.41 -5.45
N SER A 227 7.30 12.44 -4.24
CA SER A 227 7.74 13.66 -3.55
C SER A 227 9.26 13.89 -3.64
N ASP A 228 9.99 13.13 -4.46
CA ASP A 228 11.42 13.33 -4.67
C ASP A 228 11.66 14.74 -5.28
N PRO A 229 12.61 15.53 -4.75
CA PRO A 229 12.89 16.87 -5.28
C PRO A 229 13.51 16.86 -6.69
N ARG A 230 13.99 15.70 -7.18
CA ARG A 230 14.59 15.56 -8.51
C ARG A 230 13.54 15.11 -9.52
N ASN A 231 13.33 15.91 -10.56
CA ASN A 231 12.32 15.63 -11.58
C ASN A 231 12.56 14.30 -12.30
N GLU A 232 13.83 13.95 -12.61
CA GLU A 232 14.14 12.68 -13.28
C GLU A 232 13.86 11.43 -12.43
N TRP A 233 13.59 11.61 -11.14
CA TRP A 233 13.16 10.54 -10.23
C TRP A 233 11.65 10.56 -10.03
N LYS A 234 11.07 11.75 -9.89
CA LYS A 234 9.62 11.96 -9.71
C LYS A 234 8.82 11.50 -10.92
N GLU A 235 9.32 11.74 -12.14
CA GLU A 235 8.69 11.31 -13.39
C GLU A 235 8.42 9.80 -13.43
N PHE A 236 9.32 9.00 -12.87
CA PHE A 236 9.24 7.55 -12.88
C PHE A 236 8.81 6.97 -11.52
N ALA A 237 8.24 7.79 -10.65
CA ALA A 237 7.83 7.37 -9.31
C ALA A 237 6.86 6.18 -9.35
N GLU A 238 5.95 6.14 -10.33
CA GLU A 238 4.99 5.05 -10.52
C GLU A 238 5.69 3.70 -10.77
N ALA A 239 6.53 3.63 -11.81
CA ALA A 239 7.25 2.41 -12.18
C ALA A 239 8.22 1.97 -11.07
N ASP A 240 8.96 2.92 -10.49
CA ASP A 240 9.89 2.63 -9.41
C ASP A 240 9.16 2.09 -8.15
N SER A 241 7.96 2.63 -7.86
CA SER A 241 7.11 2.16 -6.76
C SER A 241 6.62 0.75 -7.00
N PHE A 242 6.20 0.42 -8.23
CA PHE A 242 5.76 -0.93 -8.59
C PHE A 242 6.82 -1.98 -8.27
N PHE A 243 8.09 -1.77 -8.65
CA PHE A 243 9.14 -2.76 -8.41
C PHE A 243 9.56 -2.83 -6.93
N CYS A 244 9.68 -1.68 -6.26
CA CYS A 244 9.98 -1.66 -4.82
C CYS A 244 8.87 -2.34 -4.01
N PHE A 245 7.61 -2.07 -4.35
CA PHE A 245 6.44 -2.73 -3.76
C PHE A 245 6.44 -4.22 -4.05
N THR A 246 6.70 -4.64 -5.29
CA THR A 246 6.78 -6.06 -5.68
C THR A 246 7.84 -6.81 -4.87
N ASN A 247 9.02 -6.21 -4.70
CA ASN A 247 10.09 -6.80 -3.90
C ASN A 247 9.70 -6.93 -2.43
N LEU A 248 9.10 -5.88 -1.84
CA LEU A 248 8.61 -5.94 -0.46
C LEU A 248 7.52 -7.02 -0.31
N MET A 249 6.55 -7.05 -1.23
CA MET A 249 5.48 -8.03 -1.25
C MET A 249 6.01 -9.45 -1.36
N ALA A 250 7.10 -9.70 -2.10
CA ALA A 250 7.70 -11.02 -2.15
C ALA A 250 8.17 -11.53 -0.77
N GLU A 251 8.54 -10.64 0.15
CA GLU A 251 8.95 -10.98 1.52
C GLU A 251 7.76 -11.14 2.48
N ILE A 252 6.68 -10.38 2.29
CA ILE A 252 5.50 -10.36 3.19
C ILE A 252 4.27 -11.07 2.63
N ARG A 253 4.36 -11.66 1.43
CA ARG A 253 3.22 -12.25 0.71
C ARG A 253 2.41 -13.21 1.56
N ASP A 254 3.10 -14.03 2.33
CA ASP A 254 2.49 -15.10 3.12
C ASP A 254 1.53 -14.55 4.20
N ILE A 255 1.74 -13.31 4.65
CA ILE A 255 0.87 -12.60 5.59
C ILE A 255 -0.51 -12.29 4.98
N PHE A 256 -0.62 -12.24 3.65
CA PHE A 256 -1.85 -11.92 2.92
C PHE A 256 -2.58 -13.16 2.37
N ILE A 257 -1.99 -14.35 2.50
CA ILE A 257 -2.58 -15.59 2.00
C ILE A 257 -3.33 -16.28 3.13
N LYS A 258 -4.67 -16.17 3.11
CA LYS A 258 -5.55 -16.73 4.16
C LYS A 258 -5.32 -18.21 4.47
N THR A 259 -4.93 -19.01 3.47
CA THR A 259 -4.66 -20.44 3.67
C THR A 259 -3.41 -20.69 4.52
N LEU A 260 -2.53 -19.70 4.66
CA LEU A 260 -1.34 -19.75 5.50
C LEU A 260 -1.56 -19.19 6.91
N ASP A 261 -2.74 -18.63 7.22
CA ASP A 261 -3.01 -18.02 8.52
C ASP A 261 -2.90 -19.02 9.70
N LEU A 262 -3.14 -20.30 9.42
CA LEU A 262 -3.06 -21.40 10.39
C LEU A 262 -1.72 -22.15 10.33
N ASP A 263 -0.79 -21.73 9.46
CA ASP A 263 0.52 -22.35 9.36
C ASP A 263 1.38 -21.99 10.58
N ALA A 264 2.07 -22.99 11.12
CA ALA A 264 2.87 -22.82 12.34
C ALA A 264 4.23 -22.15 12.09
N VAL A 265 4.66 -22.04 10.83
CA VAL A 265 5.99 -21.57 10.43
C VAL A 265 5.89 -20.21 9.72
N CYS A 266 4.88 -20.01 8.88
CA CYS A 266 4.71 -18.82 8.06
C CYS A 266 3.34 -18.13 8.25
N GLY A 267 3.10 -17.06 7.51
CA GLY A 267 1.85 -16.31 7.58
C GLY A 267 1.67 -15.46 8.84
N ILE A 268 0.47 -14.86 8.96
CA ILE A 268 0.17 -13.94 10.05
C ILE A 268 0.09 -14.64 11.41
N GLY A 269 -0.32 -15.90 11.45
CA GLY A 269 -0.40 -16.70 12.68
C GLY A 269 0.96 -16.87 13.36
N SER A 270 1.97 -17.29 12.60
CA SER A 270 3.37 -17.42 13.07
C SER A 270 3.94 -16.08 13.57
N MET A 271 3.67 -14.99 12.84
CA MET A 271 4.09 -13.64 13.25
C MET A 271 3.40 -13.19 14.55
N MET A 272 2.11 -13.49 14.74
CA MET A 272 1.39 -13.17 15.98
C MET A 272 1.92 -13.97 17.17
N ALA A 273 2.24 -15.25 16.96
CA ALA A 273 2.83 -16.10 17.98
C ALA A 273 4.20 -15.55 18.41
N SER A 274 5.02 -15.13 17.45
CA SER A 274 6.32 -14.50 17.70
C SER A 274 6.18 -13.18 18.48
N PHE A 275 5.22 -12.33 18.10
CA PHE A 275 4.89 -11.12 18.84
C PHE A 275 4.48 -11.39 20.29
N THR A 276 3.57 -12.35 20.49
CA THR A 276 3.09 -12.74 21.81
C THR A 276 4.22 -13.30 22.69
N SER A 277 5.08 -14.14 22.11
CA SER A 277 6.25 -14.71 22.77
C SER A 277 7.25 -13.64 23.19
N LYS A 278 7.58 -12.71 22.28
CA LYS A 278 8.50 -11.60 22.56
C LYS A 278 7.95 -10.69 23.68
N LEU A 279 6.65 -10.38 23.67
CA LEU A 279 6.03 -9.60 24.74
C LEU A 279 6.17 -10.32 26.09
N LYS A 280 5.89 -11.62 26.15
CA LYS A 280 6.06 -12.41 27.37
C LYS A 280 7.50 -12.43 27.86
N GLU A 281 8.48 -12.56 26.95
CA GLU A 281 9.91 -12.53 27.27
C GLU A 281 10.33 -11.19 27.89
N LYS A 282 9.79 -10.07 27.37
CA LYS A 282 10.23 -8.71 27.77
C LYS A 282 9.44 -8.10 28.92
N ASP A 283 8.17 -8.46 29.07
CA ASP A 283 7.31 -8.03 30.18
C ASP A 283 6.23 -9.08 30.48
N GLU A 284 6.62 -10.09 31.27
CA GLU A 284 5.73 -11.19 31.66
C GLU A 284 4.50 -10.69 32.44
N PHE A 285 4.64 -9.63 33.23
CA PHE A 285 3.52 -9.06 33.98
C PHE A 285 2.48 -8.45 33.05
N LEU A 286 2.90 -7.61 32.10
CA LEU A 286 2.01 -7.02 31.10
C LEU A 286 1.37 -8.09 30.23
N TYR A 287 2.14 -9.10 29.81
CA TYR A 287 1.61 -10.26 29.08
C TYR A 287 0.50 -10.99 29.86
N ASN A 288 0.73 -11.30 31.13
CA ASN A 288 -0.27 -11.96 31.97
C ASN A 288 -1.50 -11.08 32.16
N ARG A 289 -1.34 -9.76 32.32
CA ARG A 289 -2.46 -8.82 32.41
C ARG A 289 -3.32 -8.81 31.15
N ILE A 290 -2.70 -8.75 29.97
CA ILE A 290 -3.40 -8.82 28.67
C ILE A 290 -4.16 -10.14 28.55
N LYS A 291 -3.57 -11.25 29.03
CA LYS A 291 -4.22 -12.57 29.05
C LYS A 291 -5.41 -12.62 30.01
N GLU A 292 -5.31 -12.02 31.19
CA GLU A 292 -6.42 -11.93 32.17
C GLU A 292 -7.60 -11.11 31.63
N LEU A 293 -7.31 -10.08 30.83
CA LEU A 293 -8.32 -9.28 30.13
C LEU A 293 -8.99 -10.03 28.96
N ASP A 294 -8.53 -11.24 28.61
CA ASP A 294 -8.88 -11.95 27.36
C ASP A 294 -8.68 -11.08 26.10
N LEU A 295 -7.68 -10.20 26.12
CA LEU A 295 -7.38 -9.29 25.02
C LEU A 295 -6.52 -10.01 23.97
N LYS A 296 -7.18 -10.59 22.98
CA LYS A 296 -6.52 -11.39 21.95
C LYS A 296 -5.77 -10.51 20.93
N PRO A 297 -4.50 -10.81 20.60
CA PRO A 297 -3.69 -10.04 19.64
C PRO A 297 -4.36 -9.81 18.28
N GLN A 298 -5.21 -10.73 17.82
CA GLN A 298 -5.93 -10.62 16.55
C GLN A 298 -6.81 -9.37 16.47
N TYR A 299 -7.26 -8.82 17.61
CA TYR A 299 -8.15 -7.66 17.64
C TYR A 299 -7.43 -6.32 17.47
N TYR A 300 -6.10 -6.28 17.64
CA TYR A 300 -5.33 -5.03 17.55
C TYR A 300 -4.04 -5.19 16.74
N ALA A 301 -3.24 -6.23 17.01
CA ALA A 301 -1.94 -6.43 16.40
C ALA A 301 -1.99 -7.01 14.98
N PHE A 302 -3.13 -7.59 14.55
CA PHE A 302 -3.29 -8.06 13.18
C PHE A 302 -2.99 -6.93 12.19
N ARG A 303 -3.69 -5.79 12.33
CA ARG A 303 -3.51 -4.59 11.50
C ARG A 303 -2.12 -3.99 11.63
N TRP A 304 -1.56 -3.97 12.85
CA TRP A 304 -0.22 -3.45 13.11
C TRP A 304 0.84 -4.16 12.29
N LEU A 305 0.74 -5.49 12.22
CA LEU A 305 1.74 -6.34 11.63
C LEU A 305 1.51 -6.54 10.13
N THR A 306 0.26 -6.69 9.68
CA THR A 306 -0.06 -6.82 8.25
C THR A 306 0.23 -5.54 7.47
N LEU A 307 0.02 -4.36 8.08
CA LEU A 307 0.19 -3.07 7.41
C LEU A 307 1.48 -2.34 7.80
N LEU A 308 2.42 -3.03 8.47
CA LEU A 308 3.70 -2.45 8.91
C LEU A 308 3.50 -1.11 9.64
N LEU A 309 2.49 -1.06 10.52
CA LEU A 309 2.08 0.08 11.34
C LEU A 309 1.58 1.31 10.58
N SER A 310 1.32 1.23 9.26
CA SER A 310 0.96 2.40 8.45
C SER A 310 -0.34 3.09 8.87
N GLN A 311 -1.26 2.37 9.51
CA GLN A 311 -2.50 2.93 10.07
C GLN A 311 -2.41 3.25 11.58
N GLU A 312 -1.26 3.02 12.24
CA GLU A 312 -1.05 3.39 13.66
C GLU A 312 -0.33 4.72 13.85
N PHE A 313 0.21 5.28 12.77
CA PHE A 313 1.00 6.50 12.81
C PHE A 313 0.64 7.39 11.60
N PRO A 314 0.74 8.72 11.73
CA PRO A 314 0.61 9.60 10.57
C PRO A 314 1.75 9.35 9.57
N LEU A 315 1.52 9.65 8.29
CA LEU A 315 2.47 9.29 7.22
C LEU A 315 3.94 9.68 7.50
N PRO A 316 4.28 10.89 7.99
CA PRO A 316 5.67 11.23 8.29
C PRO A 316 6.35 10.27 9.28
N ASP A 317 5.59 9.81 10.27
CA ASP A 317 6.06 8.87 11.29
C ASP A 317 6.18 7.45 10.71
N VAL A 318 5.25 7.05 9.83
CA VAL A 318 5.36 5.80 9.05
C VAL A 318 6.65 5.78 8.23
N LEU A 319 6.95 6.86 7.50
CA LEU A 319 8.20 6.96 6.73
C LEU A 319 9.43 6.83 7.65
N ARG A 320 9.39 7.44 8.83
CA ARG A 320 10.47 7.35 9.81
C ARG A 320 10.61 5.92 10.36
N ILE A 321 9.52 5.23 10.68
CA ILE A 321 9.55 3.82 11.10
C ILE A 321 10.15 2.96 9.99
N TRP A 322 9.71 3.17 8.75
CA TRP A 322 10.14 2.39 7.59
C TRP A 322 11.60 2.64 7.20
N ASP A 323 12.14 3.83 7.46
CA ASP A 323 13.59 4.07 7.38
C ASP A 323 14.36 3.07 8.26
N SER A 324 13.86 2.78 9.47
CA SER A 324 14.45 1.77 10.36
C SER A 324 14.17 0.35 9.92
N LEU A 325 12.93 0.03 9.54
CA LEU A 325 12.58 -1.32 9.10
C LEU A 325 13.39 -1.72 7.85
N PHE A 326 13.42 -0.90 6.81
CA PHE A 326 14.14 -1.26 5.59
C PHE A 326 15.65 -1.34 5.79
N ALA A 327 16.19 -0.56 6.73
CA ALA A 327 17.60 -0.62 7.11
C ALA A 327 17.96 -1.88 7.92
N ASP A 328 17.01 -2.46 8.65
CA ASP A 328 17.25 -3.63 9.49
C ASP A 328 17.28 -4.93 8.66
N ASP A 329 18.19 -5.83 8.97
CA ASP A 329 18.34 -7.13 8.30
C ASP A 329 17.35 -8.18 8.82
N LYS A 330 16.80 -7.95 10.01
CA LYS A 330 15.72 -8.71 10.65
C LYS A 330 14.51 -7.81 10.87
N ARG A 331 14.13 -7.06 9.83
CA ARG A 331 13.11 -6.01 9.91
C ARG A 331 11.77 -6.45 10.50
N PHE A 332 11.36 -7.69 10.30
CA PHE A 332 10.11 -8.21 10.84
C PHE A 332 10.21 -8.56 12.34
N ASP A 333 11.37 -9.00 12.80
CA ASP A 333 11.65 -9.12 14.23
C ASP A 333 11.70 -7.72 14.87
N PHE A 334 12.29 -6.73 14.18
CA PHE A 334 12.32 -5.36 14.66
C PHE A 334 10.92 -4.72 14.68
N LEU A 335 10.08 -4.99 13.68
CA LEU A 335 8.66 -4.60 13.67
C LEU A 335 7.93 -5.17 14.92
N ILE A 336 8.15 -6.44 15.25
CA ILE A 336 7.62 -7.06 16.46
C ILE A 336 8.10 -6.30 17.72
N CYS A 337 9.37 -5.89 17.76
CA CYS A 337 9.90 -5.08 18.86
C CYS A 337 9.19 -3.72 18.95
N ILE A 338 8.88 -3.08 17.82
CA ILE A 338 8.12 -1.81 17.82
C ILE A 338 6.71 -2.04 18.37
N CYS A 339 6.00 -3.09 17.94
CA CYS A 339 4.68 -3.44 18.45
C CYS A 339 4.71 -3.73 19.97
N CYS A 340 5.72 -4.45 20.47
CA CYS A 340 5.88 -4.71 21.91
C CYS A 340 6.17 -3.42 22.66
N ALA A 341 7.03 -2.54 22.12
CA ALA A 341 7.35 -1.25 22.71
C ALA A 341 6.11 -0.36 22.85
N MET A 342 5.20 -0.35 21.87
CA MET A 342 3.92 0.37 21.94
C MET A 342 3.10 -0.07 23.16
N LEU A 343 2.95 -1.38 23.40
CA LEU A 343 2.24 -1.90 24.58
C LEU A 343 2.96 -1.59 25.89
N MET A 344 4.28 -1.76 25.93
CA MET A 344 5.08 -1.49 27.12
C MET A 344 5.09 -0.01 27.51
N ILE A 345 4.89 0.90 26.56
CA ILE A 345 4.76 2.34 26.85
C ILE A 345 3.40 2.67 27.47
N LEU A 346 2.34 1.98 27.03
CA LEU A 346 0.97 2.08 27.56
C LEU A 346 0.73 1.16 28.76
N ARG A 347 1.80 0.67 29.38
CA ARG A 347 1.77 -0.40 30.37
C ARG A 347 0.88 -0.04 31.56
N ASP A 348 1.04 1.17 32.10
CA ASP A 348 0.36 1.56 33.32
C ASP A 348 -1.16 1.69 33.09
N GLU A 349 -1.56 2.24 31.94
CA GLU A 349 -2.95 2.32 31.50
C GLU A 349 -3.55 0.92 31.23
N ILE A 350 -2.79 0.00 30.62
CA ILE A 350 -3.26 -1.38 30.38
C ILE A 350 -3.47 -2.12 31.70
N ILE A 351 -2.66 -1.83 32.72
CA ILE A 351 -2.75 -2.48 34.02
C ILE A 351 -3.93 -1.93 34.83
N SER A 352 -4.16 -0.62 34.80
CA SER A 352 -5.19 0.03 35.62
C SER A 352 -6.62 -0.12 35.07
N GLU A 353 -6.77 -0.23 33.75
CA GLU A 353 -8.07 -0.16 33.09
C GLU A 353 -8.71 -1.53 32.78
N ASP A 354 -9.98 -1.48 32.37
CA ASP A 354 -10.80 -2.63 31.97
C ASP A 354 -10.72 -2.93 30.46
N PHE A 355 -11.29 -4.07 30.04
CA PHE A 355 -11.19 -4.55 28.66
C PHE A 355 -11.65 -3.53 27.60
N PRO A 356 -12.82 -2.88 27.70
CA PRO A 356 -13.27 -1.92 26.69
C PRO A 356 -12.34 -0.72 26.54
N THR A 357 -11.84 -0.19 27.67
CA THR A 357 -10.93 0.97 27.68
C THR A 357 -9.59 0.61 27.08
N VAL A 358 -9.01 -0.54 27.48
CA VAL A 358 -7.76 -1.05 26.93
C VAL A 358 -7.89 -1.37 25.44
N MET A 359 -8.97 -2.01 25.01
CA MET A 359 -9.21 -2.32 23.59
C MET A 359 -9.24 -1.05 22.76
N LYS A 360 -9.98 -0.03 23.21
CA LYS A 360 -10.04 1.27 22.53
C LYS A 360 -8.67 1.94 22.48
N LEU A 361 -7.89 1.86 23.57
CA LEU A 361 -6.55 2.43 23.66
C LEU A 361 -5.60 1.79 22.64
N VAL A 362 -5.53 0.45 22.58
CA VAL A 362 -4.63 -0.25 21.65
C VAL A 362 -5.10 -0.14 20.20
N GLN A 363 -6.41 -0.13 19.93
CA GLN A 363 -6.90 0.01 18.56
C GLN A 363 -6.71 1.43 18.00
N ASN A 364 -6.58 2.45 18.86
CA ASN A 364 -6.45 3.86 18.47
C ASN A 364 -5.16 4.46 19.02
N PHE A 365 -4.02 3.79 18.79
CA PHE A 365 -2.73 4.19 19.34
C PHE A 365 -2.37 5.65 19.05
N GLN A 366 -2.71 6.18 17.87
CA GLN A 366 -2.50 7.59 17.49
C GLN A 366 -3.07 8.59 18.51
N THR A 367 -4.16 8.24 19.20
CA THR A 367 -4.82 9.13 20.18
C THR A 367 -4.05 9.27 21.49
N SER A 368 -3.10 8.37 21.76
CA SER A 368 -2.30 8.35 22.99
C SER A 368 -1.25 9.46 23.05
N LYS A 369 -1.00 10.20 21.95
CA LYS A 369 0.02 11.27 21.84
C LYS A 369 1.43 10.81 22.24
N VAL A 370 1.70 9.51 22.17
CA VAL A 370 3.03 8.95 22.44
C VAL A 370 4.01 9.41 21.37
N ASP A 371 5.16 9.94 21.80
CA ASP A 371 6.24 10.34 20.90
C ASP A 371 6.85 9.12 20.20
N LEU A 372 6.94 9.18 18.86
CA LEU A 372 7.56 8.14 18.05
C LEU A 372 9.00 7.83 18.48
N GLN A 373 9.79 8.84 18.88
CA GLN A 373 11.17 8.59 19.32
C GLN A 373 11.23 7.74 20.57
N ARG A 374 10.26 7.88 21.48
CA ARG A 374 10.14 7.02 22.67
C ARG A 374 9.83 5.58 22.26
N VAL A 375 8.92 5.37 21.30
CA VAL A 375 8.58 4.04 20.76
C VAL A 375 9.80 3.38 20.14
N LEU A 376 10.50 4.08 19.23
CA LEU A 376 11.67 3.52 18.54
C LEU A 376 12.83 3.26 19.49
N SER A 377 13.09 4.14 20.46
CA SER A 377 14.14 3.93 21.47
C SER A 377 13.83 2.69 22.31
N LYS A 378 12.59 2.56 22.79
CA LYS A 378 12.15 1.38 23.55
C LYS A 378 12.23 0.10 22.71
N ALA A 379 11.90 0.17 21.43
CA ALA A 379 11.99 -0.97 20.51
C ALA A 379 13.45 -1.43 20.32
N VAL A 380 14.41 -0.49 20.26
CA VAL A 380 15.84 -0.80 20.21
C VAL A 380 16.33 -1.42 21.51
N ASP A 381 15.87 -0.93 22.66
CA ASP A 381 16.27 -1.46 23.97
C ASP A 381 15.81 -2.92 24.18
N ILE A 382 14.66 -3.29 23.62
CA ILE A 382 14.10 -4.64 23.75
C ILE A 382 14.38 -5.54 22.55
N ARG A 383 15.12 -5.05 21.57
CA ARG A 383 15.55 -5.84 20.42
C ARG A 383 16.41 -7.00 20.89
#